data_AF-A0A5Y0S197-F1
#
_entry.id   AF-A0A5Y0S197-F1
#
_cell.length_a   1.000
_cell.length_b   1.000
_cell.length_c   1.000
_cell.angle_alpha   90.00
_cell.angle_beta   90.00
_cell.angle_gamma   90.00
#
_symmetry.space_group_name_H-M   'P 1'
#
loop_
_entity.id
_entity.type
_entity.pdbx_description
1 polymer ?
#
loop_
_entity_poly.entity_id
_entity_poly.type
_entity_poly.pdbx_seq_one_letter_code
_entity_poly.pdbx_strand_id
1 'polypeptide(L)'
;MRIIAPALITILLSGCVTPTQESYGVKITSNHDVITNCKLLGFVKASDHFFDMWFKGIAAAHVDTSIRNQAGRLGADTVLVTAEHTSWWTGSAMRAEAYDCKNAKAPETQTVPVIAVQSQPQAPTMPKRELQESVVASTGRYVYYTSALWDGEGREPSDFSDYVIGVYDSNNDKTTVLVKPKYFKDPTKNFTEFSNLKLSYDNKYLYFHEGGPATSYRIYKLDLKNNNYKLVTNGYLHCLVKTGKYKGDLIVSQHKYYVQGGSYNPISLFTPLGKKLGIVGGDDTTNEGIAQLCNHVSDFGID
;
A
#
# COMPACT_ATOMS: atom_id res chain seq x y z
N MET A 1 46.45 1.17 -47.39
CA MET A 1 45.48 1.73 -46.41
C MET A 1 44.11 1.18 -46.79
N ARG A 2 43.60 0.16 -46.09
CA ARG A 2 42.33 -0.51 -46.42
C ARG A 2 41.25 -0.02 -45.46
N ILE A 3 40.18 0.55 -46.00
CA ILE A 3 39.01 1.05 -45.27
C ILE A 3 38.04 -0.12 -45.11
N ILE A 4 37.72 -0.49 -43.87
CA ILE A 4 36.73 -1.51 -43.52
C ILE A 4 35.42 -0.80 -43.17
N ALA A 5 34.37 -1.05 -43.95
CA ALA A 5 33.03 -0.53 -43.70
C ALA A 5 32.31 -1.37 -42.61
N PRO A 6 31.58 -0.76 -41.67
CA PRO A 6 30.84 -1.49 -40.66
C PRO A 6 29.49 -1.97 -41.21
N ALA A 7 29.21 -3.26 -41.07
CA ALA A 7 27.92 -3.86 -41.37
C ALA A 7 26.93 -3.58 -40.23
N LEU A 8 25.83 -2.91 -40.55
CA LEU A 8 24.68 -2.71 -39.67
C LEU A 8 23.92 -4.04 -39.51
N ILE A 9 23.85 -4.57 -38.29
CA ILE A 9 23.02 -5.72 -37.94
C ILE A 9 21.74 -5.19 -37.31
N THR A 10 20.62 -5.30 -38.03
CA THR A 10 19.28 -4.92 -37.54
C THR A 10 18.65 -6.12 -36.85
N ILE A 11 18.50 -6.06 -35.53
CA ILE A 11 17.83 -7.09 -34.72
C ILE A 11 16.33 -6.75 -34.68
N LEU A 12 15.52 -7.55 -35.38
CA LEU A 12 14.05 -7.49 -35.31
C LEU A 12 13.60 -8.19 -34.02
N LEU A 13 13.17 -7.42 -33.02
CA LEU A 13 12.52 -7.92 -31.81
C LEU A 13 11.04 -8.22 -32.11
N SER A 14 10.69 -9.49 -32.28
CA SER A 14 9.30 -9.95 -32.29
C SER A 14 8.76 -9.98 -30.87
N GLY A 15 7.97 -8.98 -30.47
CA GLY A 15 7.23 -8.99 -29.21
C GLY A 15 6.03 -9.94 -29.28
N CYS A 16 5.97 -10.94 -28.40
CA CYS A 16 4.77 -11.76 -28.21
C CYS A 16 3.67 -10.90 -27.60
N VAL A 17 2.61 -10.63 -28.36
CA VAL A 17 1.36 -10.06 -27.82
C VAL A 17 0.56 -11.21 -27.23
N THR A 18 0.55 -11.33 -25.91
CA THR A 18 -0.33 -12.29 -25.23
C THR A 18 -1.77 -11.80 -25.38
N PRO A 19 -2.68 -12.59 -25.98
CA PRO A 19 -4.08 -12.19 -26.11
C PRO A 19 -4.69 -11.98 -24.73
N THR A 20 -5.42 -10.87 -24.56
CA THR A 20 -6.22 -10.57 -23.37
C THR A 20 -7.22 -11.71 -23.13
N GLN A 21 -7.08 -12.44 -22.03
CA GLN A 21 -8.00 -13.53 -21.68
C GLN A 21 -9.43 -12.99 -21.53
N GLU A 22 -10.39 -13.56 -22.26
CA GLU A 22 -11.82 -13.31 -22.04
C GLU A 22 -12.20 -13.68 -20.61
N SER A 23 -12.92 -12.79 -19.92
CA SER A 23 -13.47 -13.08 -18.59
C SER A 23 -14.61 -14.09 -18.73
N TYR A 24 -14.67 -15.09 -17.84
CA TYR A 24 -15.64 -16.20 -17.82
C TYR A 24 -17.13 -15.81 -17.63
N GLY A 25 -17.50 -14.54 -17.81
CA GLY A 25 -18.88 -14.06 -17.61
C GLY A 25 -19.36 -14.08 -16.16
N VAL A 26 -18.45 -14.29 -15.19
CA VAL A 26 -18.76 -14.38 -13.76
C VAL A 26 -19.19 -13.02 -13.22
N LYS A 27 -20.37 -12.94 -12.59
CA LYS A 27 -20.90 -11.75 -11.93
C LYS A 27 -20.28 -11.55 -10.55
N ILE A 28 -19.81 -10.35 -10.24
CA ILE A 28 -19.37 -9.99 -8.89
C ILE A 28 -20.53 -9.31 -8.15
N THR A 29 -20.77 -9.67 -6.89
CA THR A 29 -21.75 -9.01 -6.02
C THR A 29 -21.25 -8.94 -4.59
N SER A 30 -21.73 -7.96 -3.83
CA SER A 30 -21.63 -7.87 -2.37
C SER A 30 -22.97 -8.13 -1.67
N ASN A 31 -24.04 -8.37 -2.43
CA ASN A 31 -25.37 -8.61 -1.89
C ASN A 31 -25.58 -10.11 -1.65
N HIS A 32 -25.73 -10.50 -0.39
CA HIS A 32 -25.94 -11.89 0.02
C HIS A 32 -27.29 -12.47 -0.46
N ASP A 33 -28.29 -11.64 -0.77
CA ASP A 33 -29.59 -12.12 -1.25
C ASP A 33 -29.48 -12.78 -2.62
N VAL A 34 -28.52 -12.34 -3.44
CA VAL A 34 -28.29 -12.85 -4.81
C VAL A 34 -27.84 -14.32 -4.79
N ILE A 35 -27.23 -14.78 -3.70
CA ILE A 35 -26.65 -16.13 -3.60
C ILE A 35 -27.47 -17.11 -2.75
N THR A 36 -28.61 -16.69 -2.18
CA THR A 36 -29.39 -17.47 -1.21
C THR A 36 -29.82 -18.86 -1.71
N ASN A 37 -29.98 -19.04 -3.02
CA ASN A 37 -30.35 -20.31 -3.64
C ASN A 37 -29.24 -20.89 -4.55
N CYS A 38 -28.02 -20.39 -4.42
CA CYS A 38 -26.89 -20.83 -5.24
C CYS A 38 -26.06 -21.89 -4.52
N LYS A 39 -25.39 -22.75 -5.29
CA LYS A 39 -24.49 -23.76 -4.75
C LYS A 39 -23.08 -23.18 -4.57
N LEU A 40 -22.55 -23.17 -3.35
CA LEU A 40 -21.16 -22.81 -3.09
C LEU A 40 -20.23 -23.84 -3.76
N LEU A 41 -19.30 -23.36 -4.58
CA LEU A 41 -18.31 -24.16 -5.29
C LEU A 41 -16.91 -24.07 -4.67
N GLY A 42 -16.61 -22.96 -3.99
CA GLY A 42 -15.34 -22.79 -3.29
C GLY A 42 -15.01 -21.34 -2.96
N PHE A 43 -13.76 -21.11 -2.55
CA PHE A 43 -13.24 -19.79 -2.19
C PHE A 43 -12.14 -19.40 -3.16
N VAL A 44 -12.11 -18.13 -3.56
CA VAL A 44 -11.10 -17.56 -4.45
C VAL A 44 -10.46 -16.34 -3.81
N LYS A 45 -9.19 -16.10 -4.16
CA LYS A 45 -8.43 -14.96 -3.65
C LYS A 45 -7.56 -14.38 -4.76
N ALA A 46 -7.48 -13.07 -4.81
CA ALA A 46 -6.54 -12.39 -5.70
C ALA A 46 -5.93 -11.20 -4.98
N SER A 47 -4.70 -10.90 -5.34
CA SER A 47 -4.01 -9.70 -4.92
C SER A 47 -3.18 -9.19 -6.08
N ASP A 48 -3.19 -7.89 -6.26
CA ASP A 48 -2.30 -7.19 -7.17
C ASP A 48 -1.60 -6.07 -6.42
N HIS A 49 -0.27 -6.06 -6.51
CA HIS A 49 0.61 -5.16 -5.78
C HIS A 49 1.12 -4.03 -6.69
N PHE A 50 0.22 -3.35 -7.40
CA PHE A 50 0.59 -2.12 -8.11
C PHE A 50 0.85 -1.01 -7.09
N PHE A 51 2.12 -0.60 -7.00
CA PHE A 51 2.66 0.34 -6.02
C PHE A 51 2.49 1.82 -6.41
N ASP A 52 1.38 2.21 -7.06
CA ASP A 52 1.21 3.61 -7.48
C ASP A 52 -0.22 4.15 -7.29
N MET A 53 -0.28 5.39 -6.81
CA MET A 53 -1.47 6.16 -6.44
C MET A 53 -2.43 6.36 -7.63
N TRP A 54 -1.90 6.39 -8.85
CA TRP A 54 -2.66 6.63 -10.09
C TRP A 54 -3.28 5.38 -10.71
N PHE A 55 -2.83 4.18 -10.30
CA PHE A 55 -3.25 2.91 -10.92
C PHE A 55 -4.16 2.04 -10.03
N LYS A 56 -4.75 2.61 -8.97
CA LYS A 56 -5.71 1.91 -8.10
C LYS A 56 -6.83 1.25 -8.90
N GLY A 57 -7.34 1.93 -9.92
CA GLY A 57 -8.36 1.40 -10.82
C GLY A 57 -7.87 0.18 -11.63
N ILE A 58 -6.60 0.18 -12.05
CA ILE A 58 -6.02 -0.94 -12.79
C ILE A 58 -5.78 -2.12 -11.86
N ALA A 59 -5.22 -1.90 -10.67
CA ALA A 59 -5.00 -2.94 -9.68
C ALA A 59 -6.32 -3.61 -9.25
N ALA A 60 -7.35 -2.80 -9.00
CA ALA A 60 -8.70 -3.31 -8.71
C ALA A 60 -9.28 -4.09 -9.89
N ALA A 61 -9.18 -3.57 -11.12
CA ALA A 61 -9.65 -4.27 -12.32
C ALA A 61 -8.91 -5.60 -12.56
N HIS A 62 -7.63 -5.67 -12.23
CA HIS A 62 -6.82 -6.88 -12.34
C HIS A 62 -7.21 -7.93 -11.28
N VAL A 63 -7.42 -7.50 -10.04
CA VAL A 63 -7.96 -8.34 -8.96
C VAL A 63 -9.34 -8.86 -9.34
N ASP A 64 -10.24 -8.01 -9.84
CA ASP A 64 -11.57 -8.40 -10.32
C ASP A 64 -11.48 -9.45 -11.42
N THR A 65 -10.64 -9.22 -12.42
CA THR A 65 -10.42 -10.16 -13.53
C THR A 65 -9.86 -11.49 -13.04
N SER A 66 -8.90 -11.46 -12.12
CA SER A 66 -8.30 -12.65 -11.51
C SER A 66 -9.33 -13.45 -10.69
N ILE A 67 -10.16 -12.78 -9.88
CA ILE A 67 -11.26 -13.41 -9.13
C ILE A 67 -12.24 -14.08 -10.09
N ARG A 68 -12.68 -13.37 -11.14
CA ARG A 68 -13.61 -13.93 -12.15
C ARG A 68 -13.01 -15.15 -12.85
N ASN A 69 -11.74 -15.09 -13.22
CA ASN A 69 -11.06 -16.20 -13.89
C ASN A 69 -10.86 -17.42 -12.97
N GLN A 70 -10.50 -17.20 -11.70
CA GLN A 70 -10.39 -18.28 -10.72
C GLN A 70 -11.76 -18.92 -10.44
N ALA A 71 -12.81 -18.11 -10.25
CA ALA A 71 -14.16 -18.59 -10.02
C ALA A 71 -14.72 -19.33 -11.24
N GLY A 72 -14.48 -18.82 -12.45
CA GLY A 72 -14.87 -19.46 -13.70
C GLY A 72 -14.25 -20.85 -13.87
N ARG A 73 -13.00 -21.06 -13.44
CA ARG A 73 -12.37 -22.39 -13.41
C ARG A 73 -13.04 -23.37 -12.44
N LEU A 74 -13.72 -22.88 -11.42
CA LEU A 74 -14.54 -23.70 -10.52
C LEU A 74 -15.94 -23.98 -11.09
N GLY A 75 -16.29 -23.39 -12.24
CA GLY A 75 -17.62 -23.48 -12.84
C GLY A 75 -18.64 -22.48 -12.28
N ALA A 76 -18.20 -21.52 -11.47
CA ALA A 76 -19.07 -20.49 -10.91
C ALA A 76 -19.50 -19.48 -11.97
N ASP A 77 -20.71 -18.93 -11.79
CA ASP A 77 -21.23 -17.80 -12.57
C ASP A 77 -21.40 -16.53 -11.72
N THR A 78 -21.33 -16.66 -10.38
CA THR A 78 -21.45 -15.53 -9.45
C THR A 78 -20.39 -15.65 -8.35
N VAL A 79 -19.83 -14.53 -7.89
CA VAL A 79 -18.98 -14.46 -6.71
C VAL A 79 -19.50 -13.44 -5.71
N LEU A 80 -19.53 -13.82 -4.43
CA LEU A 80 -19.79 -12.93 -3.31
C LEU A 80 -18.48 -12.43 -2.74
N VAL A 81 -18.24 -11.12 -2.78
CA VAL A 81 -17.04 -10.51 -2.17
C VAL A 81 -17.21 -10.49 -0.65
N THR A 82 -16.33 -11.20 0.07
CA THR A 82 -16.39 -11.30 1.53
C THR A 82 -15.37 -10.41 2.23
N ALA A 83 -14.30 -10.04 1.53
CA ALA A 83 -13.37 -9.02 1.98
C ALA A 83 -12.70 -8.35 0.78
N GLU A 84 -12.66 -7.04 0.79
CA GLU A 84 -11.89 -6.22 -0.12
C GLU A 84 -10.95 -5.33 0.68
N HIS A 85 -9.70 -5.27 0.23
CA HIS A 85 -8.68 -4.41 0.81
C HIS A 85 -7.91 -3.76 -0.32
N THR A 86 -8.26 -2.51 -0.60
CA THR A 86 -7.45 -1.63 -1.43
C THR A 86 -6.71 -0.67 -0.51
N SER A 87 -5.38 -0.77 -0.44
CA SER A 87 -4.57 0.26 0.20
C SER A 87 -3.68 0.96 -0.82
N TRP A 88 -3.40 2.23 -0.52
CA TRP A 88 -2.46 3.10 -1.20
C TRP A 88 -1.03 2.57 -1.35
N TRP A 89 -0.62 1.52 -0.63
CA TRP A 89 0.77 1.00 -0.68
C TRP A 89 0.88 -0.50 -0.91
N THR A 90 -0.11 -1.28 -0.48
CA THR A 90 -0.08 -2.74 -0.61
C THR A 90 -0.78 -3.21 -1.88
N GLY A 91 -1.36 -2.30 -2.66
CA GLY A 91 -2.20 -2.59 -3.81
C GLY A 91 -3.60 -3.08 -3.42
N SER A 92 -4.23 -3.83 -4.31
CA SER A 92 -5.59 -4.35 -4.17
C SER A 92 -5.54 -5.83 -3.79
N ALA A 93 -6.35 -6.25 -2.83
CA ALA A 93 -6.56 -7.66 -2.50
C ALA A 93 -8.05 -7.91 -2.28
N MET A 94 -8.53 -9.06 -2.74
CA MET A 94 -9.91 -9.47 -2.62
C MET A 94 -10.00 -10.95 -2.25
N ARG A 95 -10.95 -11.28 -1.37
CA ARG A 95 -11.40 -12.64 -1.07
C ARG A 95 -12.87 -12.73 -1.43
N ALA A 96 -13.24 -13.81 -2.10
CA ALA A 96 -14.62 -14.04 -2.51
C ALA A 96 -14.99 -15.52 -2.43
N GLU A 97 -16.28 -15.75 -2.30
CA GLU A 97 -16.92 -17.06 -2.38
C GLU A 97 -17.52 -17.25 -3.78
N ALA A 98 -17.28 -18.40 -4.41
CA ALA A 98 -17.69 -18.68 -5.78
C ALA A 98 -18.92 -19.60 -5.80
N TYR A 99 -19.96 -19.21 -6.55
CA TYR A 99 -21.27 -19.85 -6.58
C TYR A 99 -21.72 -20.22 -8.00
N ASP A 100 -22.42 -21.35 -8.12
CA ASP A 100 -23.23 -21.72 -9.29
C ASP A 100 -24.70 -21.36 -9.01
N CYS A 101 -25.21 -20.37 -9.74
CA CYS A 101 -26.56 -19.84 -9.66
C CYS A 101 -27.41 -20.17 -10.89
N LYS A 102 -26.92 -20.95 -11.88
CA LYS A 102 -27.67 -21.24 -13.12
C LYS A 102 -29.03 -21.91 -12.88
N ASN A 103 -29.16 -22.63 -11.78
CA ASN A 103 -30.40 -23.31 -11.37
C ASN A 103 -31.12 -22.62 -10.21
N ALA A 104 -30.61 -21.48 -9.73
CA ALA A 104 -31.29 -20.72 -8.69
C ALA A 104 -32.55 -20.10 -9.30
N LYS A 105 -33.72 -20.47 -8.79
CA LYS A 105 -34.95 -19.72 -9.10
C LYS A 105 -34.68 -18.27 -8.73
N ALA A 106 -34.92 -17.35 -9.67
CA ALA A 106 -34.90 -15.92 -9.39
C ALA A 106 -35.73 -15.68 -8.12
N PRO A 107 -35.22 -14.93 -7.13
CA PRO A 107 -35.98 -14.63 -5.93
C PRO A 107 -37.30 -14.03 -6.39
N GLU A 108 -38.39 -14.74 -6.12
CA GLU A 108 -39.74 -14.28 -6.39
C GLU A 108 -39.84 -12.93 -5.69
N THR A 109 -40.09 -11.88 -6.46
CA THR A 109 -40.07 -10.51 -5.97
C THR A 109 -41.16 -10.38 -4.91
N GLN A 110 -40.80 -10.65 -3.65
CA GLN A 110 -41.69 -10.42 -2.54
C GLN A 110 -41.87 -8.91 -2.49
N THR A 111 -43.07 -8.48 -2.87
CA THR A 111 -43.55 -7.13 -2.60
C THR A 111 -43.66 -7.01 -1.09
N VAL A 112 -42.52 -6.71 -0.46
CA VAL A 112 -42.48 -6.34 0.94
C VAL A 112 -43.27 -5.04 1.04
N PRO A 113 -44.40 -5.00 1.79
CA PRO A 113 -45.10 -3.75 1.99
C PRO A 113 -44.10 -2.76 2.57
N VAL A 114 -44.04 -1.56 2.00
CA VAL A 114 -43.21 -0.46 2.47
C VAL A 114 -43.76 -0.04 3.84
N ILE A 115 -43.37 -0.76 4.87
CA ILE A 115 -43.52 -0.32 6.25
C ILE A 115 -42.53 0.83 6.37
N ALA A 116 -43.04 2.02 6.70
CA ALA A 116 -42.20 3.15 7.06
C ALA A 116 -41.40 2.75 8.30
N VAL A 117 -40.21 2.17 8.08
CA VAL A 117 -39.25 1.91 9.14
C VAL A 117 -38.77 3.27 9.58
N GLN A 118 -39.35 3.78 10.68
CA GLN A 118 -38.73 4.85 11.42
C GLN A 118 -37.32 4.36 11.76
N SER A 119 -36.31 4.95 11.13
CA SER A 119 -34.92 4.68 11.41
C SER A 119 -34.71 4.95 12.89
N GLN A 120 -34.65 3.89 13.70
CA GLN A 120 -34.20 4.03 15.07
C GLN A 120 -32.81 4.65 15.02
N PRO A 121 -32.49 5.61 15.89
CA PRO A 121 -31.14 6.15 16.01
C PRO A 121 -30.18 4.96 16.14
N GLN A 122 -29.31 4.76 15.15
CA GLN A 122 -28.30 3.72 15.24
C GLN A 122 -27.47 4.03 16.48
N ALA A 123 -27.35 3.04 17.37
CA ALA A 123 -26.47 3.16 18.52
C ALA A 123 -25.06 3.49 18.00
N PRO A 124 -24.33 4.44 18.61
CA PRO A 124 -22.99 4.81 18.15
C PRO A 124 -22.14 3.54 18.08
N THR A 125 -21.69 3.20 16.88
CA THR A 125 -20.80 2.07 16.66
C THR A 125 -19.48 2.36 17.36
N MET A 126 -19.06 1.47 18.27
CA MET A 126 -17.77 1.63 18.93
C MET A 126 -16.65 1.65 17.88
N PRO A 127 -15.65 2.54 18.03
CA PRO A 127 -14.58 2.66 17.05
C PRO A 127 -13.82 1.34 16.92
N LYS A 128 -13.64 0.89 15.69
CA LYS A 128 -12.98 -0.37 15.35
C LYS A 128 -11.52 -0.10 15.00
N ARG A 129 -10.59 -0.88 15.57
CA ARG A 129 -9.17 -0.79 15.18
C ARG A 129 -8.94 -1.50 13.85
N GLU A 130 -8.44 -0.77 12.86
CA GLU A 130 -8.18 -1.27 11.51
C GLU A 130 -6.68 -1.24 11.18
N LEU A 131 -6.22 -2.29 10.52
CA LEU A 131 -4.87 -2.39 9.96
C LEU A 131 -4.75 -1.44 8.77
N GLN A 132 -3.71 -0.61 8.77
CA GLN A 132 -3.49 0.41 7.72
C GLN A 132 -2.42 -0.04 6.72
N GLU A 133 -1.31 -0.58 7.22
CA GLU A 133 -0.24 -1.16 6.40
C GLU A 133 0.55 -2.19 7.21
N SER A 134 1.33 -3.02 6.52
CA SER A 134 2.28 -3.92 7.16
C SER A 134 3.53 -4.16 6.30
N VAL A 135 4.62 -4.51 6.98
CA VAL A 135 5.86 -4.99 6.38
C VAL A 135 6.34 -6.24 7.11
N VAL A 136 6.80 -7.23 6.36
CA VAL A 136 7.24 -8.52 6.90
C VAL A 136 8.76 -8.55 6.98
N ALA A 137 9.30 -8.99 8.12
CA ALA A 137 10.73 -9.24 8.25
C ALA A 137 11.21 -10.31 7.27
N SER A 138 12.48 -10.27 6.85
CA SER A 138 12.99 -11.26 5.88
C SER A 138 12.93 -12.70 6.37
N THR A 139 12.80 -12.92 7.68
CA THR A 139 12.61 -14.24 8.29
C THR A 139 11.17 -14.74 8.23
N GLY A 140 10.20 -13.90 7.86
CA GLY A 140 8.76 -14.20 7.90
C GLY A 140 8.14 -14.22 9.30
N ARG A 141 8.95 -14.23 10.37
CA ARG A 141 8.50 -14.37 11.75
C ARG A 141 7.76 -13.14 12.29
N TYR A 142 8.26 -11.96 11.93
CA TYR A 142 7.73 -10.69 12.44
C TYR A 142 6.99 -9.95 11.34
N VAL A 143 5.77 -9.53 11.65
CA VAL A 143 5.00 -8.61 10.82
C VAL A 143 4.85 -7.31 11.58
N TYR A 144 5.49 -6.26 11.10
CA TYR A 144 5.33 -4.90 11.63
C TYR A 144 4.16 -4.26 10.91
N TYR A 145 3.35 -3.49 11.63
CA TYR A 145 2.17 -2.90 11.05
C TYR A 145 1.81 -1.56 11.70
N THR A 146 1.05 -0.75 10.99
CA THR A 146 0.32 0.37 11.59
C THR A 146 -1.17 0.02 11.69
N SER A 147 -1.82 0.47 12.76
CA SER A 147 -3.27 0.38 12.88
C SER A 147 -3.84 1.61 13.56
N ALA A 148 -5.08 1.96 13.24
CA ALA A 148 -5.77 3.15 13.75
C ALA A 148 -7.21 2.80 14.13
N LEU A 149 -7.79 3.59 15.04
CA LEU A 149 -9.22 3.53 15.35
C LEU A 149 -10.00 4.26 14.27
N TRP A 150 -10.91 3.56 13.63
CA TRP A 150 -11.91 4.11 12.70
C TRP A 150 -13.22 4.33 13.44
N ASP A 151 -13.84 5.48 13.26
CA ASP A 151 -15.12 5.84 13.89
C ASP A 151 -16.35 5.16 13.24
N GLY A 152 -16.17 4.54 12.07
CA GLY A 152 -17.23 3.85 11.34
C GLY A 152 -17.87 4.69 10.24
N GLU A 153 -17.45 5.95 10.08
CA GLU A 153 -17.93 6.87 9.05
C GLU A 153 -16.79 7.26 8.12
N GLY A 154 -17.08 7.44 6.82
CA GLY A 154 -16.07 7.79 5.84
C GLY A 154 -14.90 6.80 5.75
N ARG A 155 -13.85 7.19 5.01
CA ARG A 155 -12.54 6.48 4.89
C ARG A 155 -11.40 7.45 4.55
N GLU A 156 -11.58 8.73 4.82
CA GLU A 156 -10.55 9.73 4.68
C GLU A 156 -9.54 9.60 5.84
N PRO A 157 -8.29 10.05 5.68
CA PRO A 157 -7.29 10.00 6.75
C PRO A 157 -7.75 10.67 8.06
N SER A 158 -8.64 11.66 7.98
CA SER A 158 -9.25 12.35 9.13
C SER A 158 -10.17 11.47 9.97
N ASP A 159 -10.69 10.39 9.40
CA ASP A 159 -11.67 9.49 10.04
C ASP A 159 -10.97 8.43 10.91
N PHE A 160 -9.63 8.46 10.92
CA PHE A 160 -8.78 7.59 11.70
C PHE A 160 -8.10 8.34 12.83
N SER A 161 -8.03 7.71 14.00
CA SER A 161 -7.40 8.25 15.19
C SER A 161 -6.56 7.18 15.91
N ASP A 162 -5.80 7.59 16.93
CA ASP A 162 -5.04 6.68 17.80
C ASP A 162 -4.18 5.66 17.03
N TYR A 163 -3.40 6.16 16.06
CA TYR A 163 -2.48 5.34 15.27
C TYR A 163 -1.45 4.68 16.19
N VAL A 164 -1.16 3.41 15.95
CA VAL A 164 -0.08 2.68 16.63
C VAL A 164 0.79 1.96 15.62
N ILE A 165 2.07 1.79 15.96
CA ILE A 165 2.94 0.81 15.28
C ILE A 165 3.00 -0.42 16.19
N GLY A 166 2.65 -1.58 15.64
CA GLY A 166 2.72 -2.86 16.34
C GLY A 166 3.62 -3.87 15.63
N VAL A 167 3.89 -4.96 16.32
CA VAL A 167 4.54 -6.16 15.78
C VAL A 167 3.74 -7.39 16.17
N TYR A 168 3.52 -8.27 15.20
CA TYR A 168 3.03 -9.63 15.39
C TYR A 168 4.20 -10.61 15.27
N ASP A 169 4.39 -11.45 16.29
CA ASP A 169 5.35 -12.56 16.31
C ASP A 169 4.60 -13.87 16.04
N SER A 170 4.77 -14.41 14.84
CA SER A 170 4.08 -15.63 14.39
C SER A 170 4.44 -16.87 15.21
N ASN A 171 5.61 -16.89 15.86
CA ASN A 171 6.05 -18.06 16.62
C ASN A 171 5.33 -18.16 17.98
N ASN A 172 4.95 -17.01 18.53
CA ASN A 172 4.33 -16.92 19.86
C ASN A 172 2.85 -16.51 19.79
N ASP A 173 2.32 -16.34 18.58
CA ASP A 173 1.01 -15.77 18.29
C ASP A 173 0.75 -14.49 19.11
N LYS A 174 1.77 -13.63 19.19
CA LYS A 174 1.79 -12.49 20.11
C LYS A 174 1.89 -11.18 19.38
N THR A 175 0.99 -10.27 19.74
CA THR A 175 1.00 -8.88 19.28
C THR A 175 1.55 -7.96 20.36
N THR A 176 2.43 -7.02 19.98
CA THR A 176 2.99 -6.01 20.88
C THR A 176 2.94 -4.63 20.23
N VAL A 177 2.51 -3.62 20.98
CA VAL A 177 2.56 -2.21 20.53
C VAL A 177 3.97 -1.67 20.77
N LEU A 178 4.60 -1.17 19.71
CA LEU A 178 5.94 -0.59 19.74
C LEU A 178 5.88 0.93 19.89
N VAL A 179 5.01 1.60 19.13
CA VAL A 179 4.87 3.05 19.12
C VAL A 179 3.41 3.43 19.33
N LYS A 180 3.18 4.41 20.20
CA LYS A 180 1.88 4.99 20.53
C LYS A 180 1.85 6.48 20.18
N PRO A 181 0.67 7.05 19.93
CA PRO A 181 0.56 8.46 19.66
C PRO A 181 0.84 9.26 20.94
N LYS A 182 1.36 10.47 20.79
CA LYS A 182 1.60 11.41 21.89
C LYS A 182 0.94 12.74 21.57
N TYR A 183 0.11 13.19 22.50
CA TYR A 183 -0.62 14.45 22.41
C TYR A 183 0.03 15.48 23.32
N PHE A 184 0.27 16.67 22.80
CA PHE A 184 0.84 17.79 23.52
C PHE A 184 -0.12 18.97 23.47
N LYS A 185 0.05 19.91 24.40
CA LYS A 185 -0.73 21.16 24.41
C LYS A 185 -0.51 21.99 23.14
N ASP A 186 0.68 21.89 22.57
CA ASP A 186 1.06 22.51 21.30
C ASP A 186 0.84 21.48 20.17
N PRO A 187 -0.18 21.67 19.31
CA PRO A 187 -0.53 20.68 18.27
C PRO A 187 0.61 20.41 17.29
N THR A 188 1.53 21.36 17.09
CA THR A 188 2.69 21.20 16.20
C THR A 188 3.69 20.15 16.71
N LYS A 189 3.58 19.80 18.00
CA LYS A 189 4.40 18.78 18.67
C LYS A 189 3.68 17.44 18.79
N ASN A 190 2.41 17.35 18.39
CA ASN A 190 1.70 16.08 18.35
C ASN A 190 2.48 15.05 17.52
N PHE A 191 2.31 13.80 17.90
CA PHE A 191 2.95 12.64 17.30
C PHE A 191 1.88 11.58 17.12
N THR A 192 1.04 11.71 16.08
CA THR A 192 -0.33 11.11 16.11
C THR A 192 -0.72 10.25 14.93
N GLU A 193 -0.01 10.33 13.82
CA GLU A 193 -0.32 9.57 12.60
C GLU A 193 0.95 8.84 12.15
N PHE A 194 0.85 7.53 11.87
CA PHE A 194 2.00 6.71 11.47
C PHE A 194 1.72 6.00 10.16
N SER A 195 2.65 6.12 9.21
CA SER A 195 2.50 5.56 7.86
C SER A 195 3.85 5.23 7.20
N ASN A 196 3.79 4.68 5.98
CA ASN A 196 4.92 4.32 5.14
C ASN A 196 6.03 3.53 5.86
N LEU A 197 5.66 2.40 6.46
CA LEU A 197 6.62 1.49 7.08
C LEU A 197 7.66 0.99 6.04
N LYS A 198 8.94 1.09 6.39
CA LYS A 198 10.06 0.49 5.65
C LYS A 198 11.01 -0.22 6.61
N LEU A 199 11.19 -1.52 6.43
CA LEU A 199 12.15 -2.28 7.22
C LEU A 199 13.55 -2.18 6.62
N SER A 200 14.55 -1.97 7.46
CA SER A 200 15.96 -2.11 7.07
C SER A 200 16.28 -3.54 6.60
N TYR A 201 17.24 -3.68 5.68
CA TYR A 201 17.61 -4.99 5.13
C TYR A 201 18.17 -5.98 6.15
N ASP A 202 18.69 -5.50 7.27
CA ASP A 202 19.18 -6.33 8.38
C ASP A 202 18.12 -6.55 9.48
N ASN A 203 16.88 -6.12 9.26
CA ASN A 203 15.74 -6.18 10.19
C ASN A 203 16.01 -5.54 11.57
N LYS A 204 16.98 -4.61 11.70
CA LYS A 204 17.29 -3.97 12.99
C LYS A 204 16.51 -2.69 13.23
N TYR A 205 16.14 -2.03 12.15
CA TYR A 205 15.47 -0.74 12.15
C TYR A 205 14.19 -0.77 11.32
N LEU A 206 13.16 -0.09 11.82
CA LEU A 206 11.94 0.23 11.10
C LEU A 206 11.89 1.74 10.88
N TYR A 207 11.81 2.16 9.63
CA TYR A 207 11.57 3.56 9.27
C TYR A 207 10.08 3.76 9.05
N PHE A 208 9.59 4.94 9.41
CA PHE A 208 8.19 5.29 9.25
C PHE A 208 8.03 6.80 9.14
N HIS A 209 6.90 7.21 8.57
CA HIS A 209 6.42 8.58 8.54
C HIS A 209 5.60 8.85 9.77
N GLU A 210 5.78 10.04 10.29
CA GLU A 210 4.82 10.66 11.18
C GLU A 210 4.22 11.90 10.52
N GLY A 211 2.90 12.06 10.68
CA GLY A 211 2.13 13.20 10.19
C GLY A 211 2.58 14.50 10.83
N GLY A 212 3.48 15.22 10.15
CA GLY A 212 3.97 16.53 10.58
C GLY A 212 2.99 17.66 10.26
N PRO A 213 3.16 18.85 10.86
CA PRO A 213 2.33 20.00 10.52
C PRO A 213 2.52 20.45 9.04
N ALA A 214 1.43 20.33 8.29
CA ALA A 214 1.04 21.01 7.04
C ALA A 214 1.92 20.92 5.77
N THR A 215 3.20 20.58 5.82
CA THR A 215 4.07 20.69 4.62
C THR A 215 4.94 19.48 4.30
N SER A 216 5.26 18.62 5.28
CA SER A 216 5.99 17.38 5.02
C SER A 216 5.88 16.40 6.19
N TYR A 217 6.03 15.12 5.90
CA TYR A 217 6.16 14.09 6.93
C TYR A 217 7.48 14.23 7.70
N ARG A 218 7.49 13.76 8.94
CA ARG A 218 8.71 13.56 9.72
C ARG A 218 9.12 12.09 9.61
N ILE A 219 10.34 11.81 9.16
CA ILE A 219 10.84 10.45 9.01
C ILE A 219 11.55 10.04 10.29
N TYR A 220 11.06 8.99 10.93
CA TYR A 220 11.65 8.41 12.13
C TYR A 220 12.31 7.08 11.83
N LYS A 221 13.33 6.74 12.63
CA LYS A 221 13.97 5.43 12.69
C LYS A 221 13.73 4.82 14.06
N LEU A 222 13.02 3.71 14.12
CA LEU A 222 12.82 2.88 15.31
C LEU A 222 13.86 1.76 15.35
N ASP A 223 14.61 1.68 16.46
CA ASP A 223 15.47 0.55 16.79
C ASP A 223 14.62 -0.57 17.41
N LEU A 224 14.55 -1.70 16.71
CA LEU A 224 13.67 -2.82 17.06
C LEU A 224 14.17 -3.62 18.28
N LYS A 225 15.42 -3.44 18.69
CA LYS A 225 15.98 -4.11 19.86
C LYS A 225 15.57 -3.44 21.17
N ASN A 226 15.60 -2.11 21.21
CA ASN A 226 15.34 -1.33 22.42
C ASN A 226 14.04 -0.51 22.37
N ASN A 227 13.31 -0.59 21.26
CA ASN A 227 12.06 0.14 21.02
C ASN A 227 12.18 1.66 21.16
N ASN A 228 13.34 2.21 20.80
CA ASN A 228 13.59 3.65 20.80
C ASN A 228 13.58 4.19 19.36
N TYR A 229 12.91 5.31 19.15
CA TYR A 229 12.88 5.98 17.85
C TYR A 229 13.52 7.36 17.90
N LYS A 230 14.13 7.75 16.78
CA LYS A 230 14.75 9.06 16.59
C LYS A 230 14.35 9.66 15.26
N LEU A 231 14.18 10.98 15.23
CA LEU A 231 13.98 11.71 13.99
C LEU A 231 15.23 11.57 13.11
N VAL A 232 15.02 11.28 11.83
CA VAL A 232 16.08 11.22 10.81
C VAL A 232 16.10 12.53 10.02
N THR A 233 14.98 12.89 9.41
CA THR A 233 14.82 14.12 8.60
C THR A 233 13.34 14.40 8.35
N ASN A 234 13.03 15.54 7.74
CA ASN A 234 11.70 15.86 7.23
C ASN A 234 11.64 15.60 5.72
N GLY A 235 10.50 15.12 5.23
CA GLY A 235 10.27 14.81 3.83
C GLY A 235 9.51 13.49 3.63
N TYR A 236 9.38 13.07 2.38
CA TYR A 236 8.77 11.81 2.00
C TYR A 236 9.87 10.77 1.70
N LEU A 237 9.78 9.61 2.34
CA LEU A 237 10.73 8.50 2.23
C LEU A 237 10.28 7.59 1.09
N HIS A 238 11.02 7.58 -0.01
CA HIS A 238 10.72 6.68 -1.12
C HIS A 238 11.17 5.25 -0.80
N CYS A 239 12.43 5.09 -0.36
CA CYS A 239 13.04 3.79 -0.19
C CYS A 239 14.37 3.85 0.57
N LEU A 240 14.90 2.67 0.87
CA LEU A 240 16.30 2.48 1.21
C LEU A 240 17.05 2.02 -0.05
N VAL A 241 18.29 2.45 -0.21
CA VAL A 241 19.15 2.04 -1.33
C VAL A 241 19.53 0.56 -1.15
N LYS A 242 19.29 -0.27 -2.16
CA LYS A 242 19.45 -1.73 -2.09
C LYS A 242 20.91 -2.19 -2.18
N THR A 243 21.72 -1.55 -3.01
CA THR A 243 23.05 -2.04 -3.40
C THR A 243 24.11 -0.95 -3.45
N GLY A 244 25.38 -1.36 -3.51
CA GLY A 244 26.51 -0.44 -3.63
C GLY A 244 26.92 0.23 -2.31
N LYS A 245 27.73 1.29 -2.43
CA LYS A 245 28.34 2.03 -1.32
C LYS A 245 27.31 2.67 -0.38
N TYR A 246 26.16 3.08 -0.92
CA TYR A 246 25.10 3.75 -0.18
C TYR A 246 24.02 2.78 0.32
N LYS A 247 24.27 1.46 0.31
CA LYS A 247 23.28 0.46 0.73
C LYS A 247 22.77 0.76 2.15
N GLY A 248 21.45 0.88 2.29
CA GLY A 248 20.76 1.18 3.54
C GLY A 248 20.55 2.67 3.82
N ASP A 249 21.15 3.57 3.02
CA ASP A 249 20.84 4.99 3.04
C ASP A 249 19.44 5.25 2.45
N LEU A 250 18.87 6.42 2.76
CA LEU A 250 17.48 6.77 2.49
C LEU A 250 17.38 7.73 1.31
N ILE A 251 16.47 7.44 0.37
CA ILE A 251 16.08 8.35 -0.71
C ILE A 251 14.85 9.14 -0.23
N VAL A 252 15.03 10.45 -0.05
CA VAL A 252 14.01 11.33 0.54
C VAL A 252 13.73 12.52 -0.36
N SER A 253 12.47 12.73 -0.73
CA SER A 253 12.03 14.00 -1.33
C SER A 253 11.64 14.98 -0.24
N GLN A 254 12.01 16.26 -0.41
CA GLN A 254 11.70 17.30 0.57
C GLN A 254 10.98 18.44 -0.12
N HIS A 255 9.82 18.86 0.35
CA HIS A 255 9.20 20.09 -0.15
C HIS A 255 9.97 21.32 0.33
N LYS A 256 10.42 22.18 -0.59
CA LYS A 256 11.19 23.40 -0.29
C LYS A 256 10.64 24.58 -1.07
N TYR A 257 10.93 25.79 -0.58
CA TYR A 257 10.57 27.05 -1.22
C TYR A 257 11.82 27.77 -1.72
N TYR A 258 11.72 28.42 -2.88
CA TYR A 258 12.76 29.34 -3.37
C TYR A 258 12.64 30.69 -2.65
N VAL A 259 13.77 31.39 -2.49
CA VAL A 259 13.81 32.73 -1.88
C VAL A 259 12.95 33.74 -2.64
N GLN A 260 12.87 33.61 -3.97
CA GLN A 260 12.10 34.50 -4.85
C GLN A 260 10.62 34.09 -5.01
N GLY A 261 10.16 33.08 -4.24
CA GLY A 261 8.83 32.49 -4.39
C GLY A 261 8.81 31.25 -5.28
N GLY A 262 7.77 30.43 -5.11
CA GLY A 262 7.66 29.09 -5.72
C GLY A 262 8.21 27.99 -4.82
N SER A 263 7.95 26.74 -5.20
CA SER A 263 8.40 25.54 -4.49
C SER A 263 9.03 24.53 -5.43
N TYR A 264 9.82 23.63 -4.86
CA TYR A 264 10.51 22.54 -5.56
C TYR A 264 10.72 21.37 -4.60
N ASN A 265 10.84 20.15 -5.13
CA ASN A 265 10.95 18.93 -4.34
C ASN A 265 12.26 18.18 -4.64
N PRO A 266 13.42 18.62 -4.12
CA PRO A 266 14.67 17.90 -4.33
C PRO A 266 14.59 16.51 -3.72
N ILE A 267 15.08 15.52 -4.46
CA ILE A 267 15.30 14.16 -3.98
C ILE A 267 16.75 14.09 -3.49
N SER A 268 16.92 13.81 -2.21
CA SER A 268 18.22 13.81 -1.54
C SER A 268 18.51 12.46 -0.91
N LEU A 269 19.80 12.12 -0.86
CA LEU A 269 20.29 10.94 -0.16
C LEU A 269 20.61 11.29 1.30
N PHE A 270 20.16 10.48 2.24
CA PHE A 270 20.40 10.65 3.68
C PHE A 270 20.96 9.38 4.31
N THR A 271 21.90 9.52 5.24
CA THR A 271 22.31 8.38 6.08
C THR A 271 21.18 7.98 7.05
N PRO A 272 21.22 6.75 7.60
CA PRO A 272 20.37 6.34 8.72
C PRO A 272 20.43 7.22 9.98
N LEU A 273 21.40 8.13 10.07
CA LEU A 273 21.56 9.08 11.17
C LEU A 273 21.01 10.47 10.85
N GLY A 274 20.46 10.68 9.65
CA GLY A 274 19.88 11.96 9.24
C GLY A 274 20.86 12.93 8.58
N LYS A 275 22.11 12.51 8.34
CA LYS A 275 23.07 13.34 7.59
C LYS A 275 22.68 13.33 6.11
N LYS A 276 22.35 14.48 5.55
CA LYS A 276 22.21 14.65 4.10
C LYS A 276 23.57 14.45 3.43
N LEU A 277 23.62 13.57 2.43
CA LEU A 277 24.82 13.32 1.64
C LEU A 277 24.85 14.17 0.39
N GLY A 278 23.73 14.33 -0.31
CA GLY A 278 23.67 15.11 -1.55
C GLY A 278 22.28 15.11 -2.17
N ILE A 279 22.10 15.85 -3.28
CA ILE A 279 20.89 15.81 -4.11
C ILE A 279 21.12 14.79 -5.22
N VAL A 280 20.17 13.90 -5.43
CA VAL A 280 20.24 12.79 -6.41
C VAL A 280 19.11 12.83 -7.44
N GLY A 281 18.22 13.81 -7.33
CA GLY A 281 17.09 14.04 -8.24
C GLY A 281 16.31 15.28 -7.84
N GLY A 282 15.26 15.58 -8.60
CA GLY A 282 14.40 16.76 -8.43
C GLY A 282 12.98 16.51 -8.96
N ASP A 283 12.25 17.59 -9.21
CA ASP A 283 10.85 17.55 -9.65
C ASP A 283 10.63 16.84 -11.00
N ASP A 284 11.67 16.76 -11.82
CA ASP A 284 11.68 16.09 -13.12
C ASP A 284 12.04 14.60 -13.03
N THR A 285 12.38 14.09 -11.85
CA THR A 285 12.73 12.68 -11.66
C THR A 285 11.48 11.82 -11.70
N THR A 286 11.36 10.99 -12.73
CA THR A 286 10.22 10.07 -12.90
C THR A 286 10.22 8.97 -11.85
N ASN A 287 9.10 8.24 -11.74
CA ASN A 287 8.99 7.07 -10.87
C ASN A 287 10.03 5.99 -11.21
N GLU A 288 10.34 5.79 -12.49
CA GLU A 288 11.42 4.89 -12.92
C GLU A 288 12.79 5.39 -12.45
N GLY A 289 13.03 6.71 -12.52
CA GLY A 289 14.24 7.34 -12.00
C GLY A 289 14.39 7.12 -10.49
N ILE A 290 13.30 7.30 -9.73
CA ILE A 290 13.28 7.00 -8.28
C ILE A 290 13.55 5.52 -8.04
N ALA A 291 12.92 4.61 -8.81
CA ALA A 291 13.15 3.18 -8.67
C ALA A 291 14.62 2.79 -8.97
N GLN A 292 15.26 3.45 -9.93
CA GLN A 292 16.69 3.29 -10.20
C GLN A 292 17.54 3.74 -9.01
N LEU A 293 17.27 4.93 -8.45
CA LEU A 293 17.94 5.42 -7.24
C LEU A 293 17.77 4.46 -6.05
N CYS A 294 16.58 3.87 -5.88
CA CYS A 294 16.32 2.86 -4.85
C CYS A 294 17.15 1.59 -5.04
N ASN A 295 17.48 1.24 -6.29
CA ASN A 295 18.31 0.07 -6.56
C ASN A 295 19.79 0.37 -6.33
N HIS A 296 20.26 1.50 -6.85
CA HIS A 296 21.64 1.91 -6.84
C HIS A 296 21.78 3.42 -7.00
N VAL A 297 22.69 4.03 -6.23
CA VAL A 297 23.09 5.43 -6.40
C VAL A 297 24.57 5.45 -6.79
N SER A 298 24.88 6.02 -7.96
CA SER A 298 26.25 6.23 -8.40
C SER A 298 26.91 7.38 -7.63
N ASP A 299 28.24 7.39 -7.53
CA ASP A 299 29.00 8.47 -6.87
C ASP A 299 28.88 9.85 -7.57
N PHE A 300 28.28 9.93 -8.77
CA PHE A 300 28.16 11.19 -9.51
C PHE A 300 27.14 12.16 -8.87
N GLY A 301 27.60 13.37 -8.55
CA GLY A 301 26.73 14.50 -8.18
C GLY A 301 26.38 14.63 -6.69
N ILE A 302 27.06 13.90 -5.81
CA ILE A 302 26.97 14.08 -4.36
C ILE A 302 28.08 15.06 -3.93
N ASP A 303 27.86 16.35 -4.24
CA ASP A 303 28.71 17.48 -3.79
C ASP A 303 28.26 18.04 -2.43
#